data_AF-A0A3B0Z433-F1
#
_entry.id   AF-A0A3B0Z433-F1
#
_cell.length_a   1.000
_cell.length_b   1.000
_cell.length_c   1.000
_cell.angle_alpha   90.00
_cell.angle_beta   90.00
_cell.angle_gamma   90.00
#
_symmetry.space_group_name_H-M   'P 1'
#
loop_
_entity.id
_entity.type
_entity.pdbx_description
1 polymer ?
#
loop_
_entity_poly.entity_id
_entity_poly.type
_entity_poly.pdbx_seq_one_letter_code
_entity_poly.pdbx_strand_id
1 'polypeptide(L)'
;EIQIREMESVLRVRSGQVAVLGGLIQDSIDLNDQGIPGLADIDFIGDAFTYRNNRIKKSELVIFIRPRVVASLDKPMDVYDDYLPDPDAPLGPRRASDWSARP
;
A
#
# COMPACT_ATOMS: atom_id res chain seq x y z
N GLU A 1 -9.84 -8.44 -15.65
CA GLU A 1 -8.41 -8.71 -15.85
C GLU A 1 -7.73 -8.74 -14.49
N ILE A 2 -6.88 -9.73 -14.22
CA ILE A 2 -6.16 -9.84 -12.94
C ILE A 2 -4.79 -9.22 -13.16
N GLN A 3 -4.49 -8.11 -12.49
CA GLN A 3 -3.17 -7.48 -12.56
C GLN A 3 -2.25 -8.13 -11.54
N ILE A 4 -1.34 -8.99 -12.00
CA ILE A 4 -0.29 -9.58 -11.17
C ILE A 4 0.91 -8.61 -11.18
N ARG A 5 1.51 -8.37 -10.01
CA ARG A 5 2.72 -7.54 -9.86
C ARG A 5 3.85 -8.43 -9.35
N GLU A 6 4.91 -8.57 -10.14
CA GLU A 6 6.10 -9.36 -9.82
C GLU A 6 7.32 -8.44 -9.64
N MET A 7 8.24 -8.81 -8.74
CA MET A 7 9.46 -8.04 -8.44
C MET A 7 10.57 -8.99 -8.00
N GLU A 8 11.76 -8.88 -8.61
CA GLU A 8 12.96 -9.61 -8.23
C GLU A 8 13.99 -8.67 -7.59
N SER A 9 14.57 -9.07 -6.46
CA SER A 9 15.58 -8.27 -5.75
C SER A 9 16.54 -9.16 -4.95
N VAL A 10 17.80 -8.74 -4.83
CA VAL A 10 18.84 -9.41 -4.06
C VAL A 10 19.32 -8.48 -2.96
N LEU A 11 19.19 -8.91 -1.69
CA LEU A 11 19.51 -8.10 -0.52
C LEU A 11 20.31 -8.93 0.49
N ARG A 12 21.33 -8.32 1.11
CA ARG A 12 22.10 -8.91 2.21
C ARG A 12 21.75 -8.21 3.52
N VAL A 13 21.19 -8.96 4.46
CA VAL A 13 20.68 -8.48 5.74
C VAL A 13 21.09 -9.39 6.88
N ARG A 14 21.25 -8.83 8.08
CA ARG A 14 21.50 -9.63 9.28
C ARG A 14 20.19 -10.19 9.83
N SER A 15 20.28 -11.35 10.47
CA SER A 15 19.16 -11.94 11.21
C SER A 15 18.59 -10.94 12.22
N GLY A 16 17.27 -10.82 12.27
CA GLY A 16 16.52 -9.97 13.18
C GLY A 16 16.41 -8.50 12.78
N GLN A 17 17.17 -8.03 11.78
CA GLN A 17 17.10 -6.63 11.34
C GLN A 17 15.97 -6.43 10.32
N VAL A 18 15.23 -5.32 10.46
CA VAL A 18 14.26 -4.91 9.44
C VAL A 18 15.01 -4.26 8.28
N ALA A 19 14.67 -4.64 7.06
CA ALA A 19 15.10 -3.95 5.86
C ALA A 19 13.92 -3.56 4.99
N VAL A 20 14.11 -2.49 4.23
CA VAL A 20 13.15 -2.00 3.23
C VAL A 20 13.56 -2.60 1.89
N LEU A 21 12.68 -3.41 1.30
CA LEU A 21 12.89 -3.98 -0.03
C LEU A 21 12.65 -2.95 -1.13
N GLY A 22 11.68 -2.07 -0.91
CA GLY A 22 11.27 -1.05 -1.86
C GLY A 22 9.96 -0.41 -1.47
N GLY A 23 9.51 0.49 -2.33
CA GLY A 23 8.22 1.16 -2.19
C GLY A 23 7.78 1.79 -3.51
N LEU A 24 6.51 2.14 -3.58
CA LEU A 24 5.89 2.81 -4.72
C LEU A 24 5.12 4.02 -4.22
N ILE A 25 5.32 5.16 -4.87
CA ILE A 25 4.45 6.32 -4.74
C ILE A 25 3.74 6.50 -6.08
N GLN A 26 2.41 6.54 -6.04
CA GLN A 26 1.59 6.71 -7.21
C GLN A 26 0.65 7.89 -7.01
N ASP A 27 0.75 8.88 -7.91
CA ASP A 27 -0.15 10.02 -8.00
C ASP A 27 -1.09 9.82 -9.20
N SER A 28 -2.40 9.94 -8.97
CA SER A 28 -3.44 9.92 -10.01
C SER A 28 -4.18 11.25 -9.99
N ILE A 29 -4.22 11.93 -11.12
CA ILE A 29 -4.90 13.21 -11.29
C ILE A 29 -6.06 12.98 -12.27
N ASP A 30 -7.29 13.08 -11.76
CA ASP A 30 -8.50 13.04 -12.57
C ASP A 30 -9.04 14.47 -12.69
N LEU A 31 -8.94 15.05 -13.89
CA LEU A 31 -9.54 16.35 -14.22
C LEU A 31 -10.86 16.10 -14.96
N ASN A 32 -11.98 16.52 -14.38
CA ASN A 32 -13.30 16.36 -14.98
C ASN A 32 -13.99 17.72 -15.06
N ASP A 33 -13.79 18.38 -16.20
CA ASP A 33 -14.41 19.66 -16.52
C ASP A 33 -15.65 19.42 -17.39
N GLN A 34 -16.81 19.89 -16.93
CA GLN A 34 -18.10 19.82 -17.61
C GLN A 34 -18.66 21.24 -17.74
N GLY A 35 -18.94 21.72 -18.95
CA GLY A 35 -19.48 23.06 -19.17
C GLY A 35 -20.69 23.03 -20.09
N ILE A 36 -21.51 24.08 -20.03
CA ILE A 36 -22.58 24.31 -21.01
C ILE A 36 -21.95 24.85 -22.31
N PRO A 37 -22.07 24.16 -23.46
CA PRO A 37 -21.50 24.61 -24.72
C PRO A 37 -21.96 26.03 -25.08
N GLY A 38 -21.02 26.90 -25.47
CA GLY A 38 -21.29 28.29 -25.86
C GLY A 38 -21.33 29.30 -24.71
N LEU A 39 -21.79 28.93 -23.51
CA LEU A 39 -21.74 29.80 -22.33
C LEU A 39 -20.42 29.67 -21.57
N ALA A 40 -19.82 28.47 -21.55
CA ALA A 40 -18.56 28.19 -20.89
C ALA A 40 -17.35 28.92 -21.52
N ASP A 41 -17.45 29.35 -22.78
CA ASP A 41 -16.35 29.97 -23.54
C ASP A 41 -16.38 31.51 -23.52
N ILE A 42 -17.32 32.13 -22.80
CA ILE A 42 -17.46 33.59 -22.75
C ILE A 42 -16.45 34.18 -21.76
N ASP A 43 -15.53 34.99 -22.27
CA ASP A 43 -14.63 35.82 -21.46
C ASP A 43 -15.46 36.65 -20.46
N PHE A 44 -15.13 36.55 -19.17
CA PHE A 44 -15.80 37.08 -17.96
C PHE A 44 -16.86 36.23 -17.25
N ILE A 45 -17.65 35.39 -17.93
CA ILE A 45 -18.76 34.66 -17.27
C ILE A 45 -18.72 33.14 -17.46
N GLY A 46 -17.83 32.62 -18.30
CA GLY A 46 -17.73 31.18 -18.58
C GLY A 46 -17.47 30.30 -17.36
N ASP A 47 -16.74 30.80 -16.36
CA ASP A 47 -16.47 30.08 -15.10
C ASP A 47 -17.74 29.82 -14.27
N ALA A 48 -18.76 30.68 -14.36
CA ALA A 48 -20.03 30.46 -13.66
C ALA A 48 -20.88 29.34 -14.30
N PHE A 49 -20.60 28.99 -15.56
CA PHE A 49 -21.29 27.95 -16.34
C PHE A 49 -20.43 26.71 -16.59
N THR A 50 -19.29 26.63 -15.89
CA THR A 50 -18.37 25.48 -15.93
C THR A 50 -18.33 24.80 -14.56
N TYR A 51 -18.55 23.50 -14.55
CA TYR A 51 -18.39 22.64 -13.39
C TYR A 51 -17.07 21.88 -13.50
N ARG A 52 -16.14 22.14 -12.58
CA ARG A 52 -14.85 21.43 -12.51
C ARG A 52 -14.84 20.50 -11.31
N ASN A 53 -14.54 19.23 -11.55
CA ASN A 53 -14.37 18.23 -10.51
C ASN A 53 -12.98 17.61 -10.64
N ASN A 54 -12.03 18.16 -9.91
CA ASN A 54 -10.65 17.69 -9.89
C ASN A 54 -10.44 16.76 -8.70
N ARG A 55 -9.96 15.54 -8.94
CA ARG A 55 -9.64 14.57 -7.90
C ARG A 55 -8.17 14.18 -7.99
N ILE A 56 -7.45 14.38 -6.89
CA ILE A 56 -6.06 13.97 -6.72
C ILE A 56 -6.04 12.79 -5.76
N LYS A 57 -5.49 11.66 -6.20
CA LYS A 57 -5.32 10.45 -5.36
C LYS A 57 -3.84 10.08 -5.27
N LYS A 58 -3.32 10.05 -4.04
CA LYS A 58 -1.96 9.61 -3.73
C LYS A 58 -1.99 8.25 -3.05
N SER A 59 -1.22 7.30 -3.55
CA SER A 59 -1.08 5.95 -2.98
C SER A 59 0.38 5.67 -2.68
N GLU A 60 0.67 5.27 -1.45
CA GLU A 60 2.02 4.97 -0.97
C GLU A 60 2.08 3.50 -0.52
N LEU A 61 3.07 2.76 -1.01
CA LEU A 61 3.34 1.38 -0.64
C LEU A 61 4.78 1.26 -0.20
N VAL A 62 5.04 0.59 0.92
CA VAL A 62 6.38 0.26 1.39
C VAL A 62 6.41 -1.20 1.82
N ILE A 63 7.44 -1.93 1.39
CA ILE A 63 7.59 -3.36 1.66
C ILE A 63 8.77 -3.56 2.61
N PHE A 64 8.47 -4.16 3.77
CA PHE A 64 9.46 -4.48 4.80
C PHE A 64 9.69 -5.98 4.88
N ILE A 65 10.92 -6.37 5.19
CA ILE A 65 11.27 -7.74 5.57
C ILE A 65 12.09 -7.76 6.85
N ARG A 66 11.93 -8.84 7.63
CA ARG A 66 12.76 -9.12 8.79
C ARG A 66 13.15 -10.61 8.76
N PRO A 67 14.33 -10.97 8.21
CA PRO A 67 14.78 -12.35 8.22
C PRO A 67 15.04 -12.80 9.66
N ARG A 68 14.76 -14.06 9.98
CA ARG A 68 15.22 -14.70 11.22
C ARG A 68 15.91 -16.03 10.89
N VAL A 69 17.15 -16.16 11.34
CA VAL A 69 17.92 -17.41 11.27
C VAL A 69 17.60 -18.21 12.53
N VAL A 70 17.08 -19.41 12.34
CA VAL A 70 16.83 -20.38 13.42
C VAL A 70 17.84 -21.51 13.26
N ALA A 71 18.72 -21.68 14.24
CA ALA A 71 19.63 -22.82 14.27
C ALA A 71 18.88 -24.01 14.91
N SER A 72 18.51 -24.99 14.08
CA SER A 72 17.85 -26.21 14.54
C SER A 72 18.82 -27.38 14.51
N LEU A 73 19.12 -27.93 15.68
CA LEU A 73 19.60 -29.31 15.80
C LEU A 73 18.87 -30.06 16.92
N ASP A 74 18.45 -29.38 18.01
CA ASP A 74 17.85 -30.07 19.18
C ASP A 74 16.59 -29.38 19.78
N LYS A 75 15.88 -28.52 19.02
CA LYS A 75 14.69 -27.82 19.55
C LYS A 75 13.39 -28.60 19.26
N PRO A 76 12.51 -28.76 20.27
CA PRO A 76 11.21 -29.40 20.07
C PRO A 76 10.32 -28.60 19.10
N MET A 77 9.41 -29.30 18.42
CA MET A 77 8.64 -28.78 17.28
C MET A 77 7.66 -27.65 17.64
N ASP A 78 7.23 -27.59 18.90
CA ASP A 78 6.36 -26.55 19.46
C ASP A 78 7.00 -25.15 19.40
N VAL A 79 8.33 -25.07 19.44
CA VAL A 79 9.07 -23.81 19.32
C VAL A 79 8.89 -23.16 17.93
N TYR A 80 8.46 -23.92 16.91
CA TYR A 80 8.22 -23.37 15.58
C TYR A 80 6.88 -22.67 15.41
N ASP A 81 5.88 -22.99 16.25
CA ASP A 81 4.54 -22.42 16.16
C ASP A 81 4.56 -20.90 16.37
N ASP A 82 5.47 -20.41 17.23
CA ASP A 82 5.70 -18.99 17.47
C ASP A 82 6.31 -18.24 16.26
N TYR A 83 6.85 -18.97 15.29
CA TYR A 83 7.43 -18.39 14.07
C TYR A 83 6.51 -18.48 12.86
N LEU A 84 5.41 -19.24 12.93
CA LEU A 84 4.48 -19.37 11.83
C LEU A 84 3.62 -18.10 11.72
N PRO A 85 3.50 -17.50 10.52
CA PRO A 85 2.51 -16.46 10.28
C PRO A 85 1.12 -17.02 10.56
N ASP A 86 0.32 -16.28 11.33
CA ASP A 86 -1.08 -16.62 11.57
C ASP A 86 -1.82 -16.75 10.22
N PRO A 87 -2.31 -17.95 9.87
CA PRO A 87 -2.93 -18.21 8.57
C PRO A 87 -4.24 -17.44 8.38
N ASP A 88 -4.88 -17.04 9.48
CA ASP A 88 -6.12 -16.28 9.47
C ASP A 88 -5.87 -14.76 9.58
N ALA A 89 -4.59 -14.34 9.61
CA ALA A 89 -4.25 -12.93 9.63
C ALA A 89 -4.69 -12.24 8.32
N PRO A 90 -5.37 -11.10 8.39
CA PRO A 90 -5.79 -10.37 7.20
C PRO A 90 -4.57 -9.95 6.36
N LEU A 91 -4.59 -10.29 5.07
CA LEU A 91 -3.61 -9.87 4.07
C LEU A 91 -3.87 -8.40 3.69
N GLY A 92 -3.66 -7.50 4.63
CA GLY A 92 -3.89 -6.08 4.43
C GLY A 92 -3.17 -5.23 5.48
N PRO A 93 -3.02 -3.92 5.22
CA PRO A 93 -2.49 -3.00 6.21
C PRO A 93 -3.37 -3.08 7.45
N ARG A 94 -2.78 -3.54 8.56
CA ARG A 94 -3.48 -3.61 9.85
C ARG A 94 -3.95 -2.20 10.20
N ARG A 95 -5.24 -2.05 10.44
CA ARG A 95 -5.76 -0.75 10.90
C ARG A 95 -5.31 -0.56 12.33
N ALA A 96 -5.01 0.68 12.71
CA ALA A 96 -4.64 1.01 14.07
C ALA A 96 -5.72 0.58 15.10
N SER A 97 -6.98 0.47 14.69
CA SER A 97 -8.09 -0.07 15.49
C SER A 97 -7.95 -1.54 15.88
N ASP A 98 -7.14 -2.31 15.14
CA ASP A 98 -6.98 -3.74 15.39
C ASP A 98 -6.04 -4.00 16.59
N TRP A 99 -5.26 -2.98 17.00
CA TRP A 99 -4.35 -3.04 18.14
C TRP A 99 -5.05 -3.21 19.49
N SER A 100 -6.27 -2.68 19.64
CA SER A 100 -7.02 -2.75 20.91
C SER A 100 -7.68 -4.11 21.17
N ALA A 101 -7.61 -5.05 20.21
CA ALA A 101 -8.32 -6.33 20.30
C ALA A 101 -7.45 -7.49 20.84
N ARG A 102 -6.22 -7.22 21.31
CA ARG A 102 -5.35 -8.26 21.88
C ARG A 102 -5.38 -8.21 23.41
N PRO A 103 -5.71 -9.31 24.11
CA PRO A 103 -5.55 -9.43 25.56
C PRO A 103 -4.07 -9.49 25.96
#